data_AF-A0A4R6K0I7-F1
#
_entry.id   AF-A0A4R6K0I7-F1
#
_cell.length_a   1.000
_cell.length_b   1.000
_cell.length_c   1.000
_cell.angle_alpha   90.00
_cell.angle_beta   90.00
_cell.angle_gamma   90.00
#
_symmetry.space_group_name_H-M   'P 1'
#
loop_
_entity.id
_entity.type
_entity.pdbx_description
1 polymer ?
#
loop_
_entity_poly.entity_id
_entity_poly.type
_entity_poly.pdbx_seq_one_letter_code
_entity_poly.pdbx_strand_id
1 'polypeptide(L)'
;MTFPKPGPPPGGFRPGPPPSPQPAPAAVSLPPAVDEATGRIVEQTGHPAVDEVLRSLANAARLAPAEQIAEYEAAHQVLQETLASIDR
;
A
#
# COMPACT_ATOMS: atom_id res chain seq x y z
N MET A 1 -67.55 11.19 22.47
CA MET A 1 -66.42 10.51 23.14
C MET A 1 -65.37 10.24 22.08
N THR A 2 -64.28 11.01 22.06
CA THR A 2 -63.20 10.92 21.05
C THR A 2 -62.10 10.01 21.59
N PHE A 3 -61.69 8.99 20.82
CA PHE A 3 -60.60 8.09 21.18
C PHE A 3 -59.27 8.66 20.66
N PRO A 4 -58.17 8.65 21.44
CA PRO A 4 -56.86 9.00 20.91
C PRO A 4 -56.34 7.88 20.00
N LYS A 5 -55.84 8.27 18.83
CA LYS A 5 -55.22 7.39 17.85
C LYS A 5 -53.84 6.92 18.36
N PRO A 6 -53.51 5.61 18.33
CA PRO A 6 -52.19 5.11 18.72
C PRO A 6 -51.10 5.65 17.78
N GLY A 7 -49.98 6.09 18.37
CA GLY A 7 -48.81 6.56 17.62
C GLY A 7 -48.06 5.41 16.90
N PRO A 8 -47.26 5.73 15.88
CA PRO A 8 -46.50 4.74 15.13
C PRO A 8 -45.37 4.12 15.98
N PRO A 9 -44.99 2.85 15.72
CA PRO A 9 -43.90 2.20 16.45
C PRO A 9 -42.54 2.85 16.09
N PRO A 10 -41.59 2.92 17.04
CA PRO A 10 -40.22 3.32 16.74
C PRO A 10 -39.60 2.28 15.78
N GLY A 11 -39.44 2.69 14.51
CA GLY A 11 -38.83 1.89 13.47
C GLY A 11 -37.38 1.54 13.84
N GLY A 12 -37.08 0.25 13.79
CA GLY A 12 -35.80 -0.31 14.22
C GLY A 12 -34.59 0.24 13.46
N PHE A 13 -33.46 0.20 14.15
CA PHE A 13 -32.12 0.39 13.61
C PHE A 13 -31.94 -0.52 12.40
N ARG A 14 -31.92 0.05 11.19
CA ARG A 14 -31.50 -0.68 9.99
C ARG A 14 -29.97 -0.67 9.98
N PRO A 15 -29.30 -1.84 9.95
CA PRO A 15 -27.87 -1.90 9.68
C PRO A 15 -27.58 -1.19 8.36
N GLY A 16 -26.61 -0.29 8.36
CA GLY A 16 -26.18 0.42 7.16
C GLY A 16 -25.65 -0.55 6.10
N PRO A 17 -25.69 -0.18 4.81
CA PRO A 17 -25.13 -0.99 3.74
C PRO A 17 -23.62 -1.24 4.00
N PRO A 18 -23.10 -2.41 3.63
CA PRO A 18 -21.68 -2.71 3.77
C PRO A 18 -20.84 -1.72 2.94
N PRO A 19 -19.62 -1.37 3.40
CA PRO A 19 -18.72 -0.53 2.65
C PRO A 19 -18.41 -1.19 1.29
N SER A 20 -18.47 -0.40 0.22
CA SER A 20 -18.10 -0.84 -1.12
C SER A 20 -16.64 -1.32 -1.13
N PRO A 21 -16.31 -2.42 -1.82
CA PRO A 21 -14.93 -2.83 -2.00
C PRO A 21 -14.17 -1.71 -2.70
N GLN A 22 -13.22 -1.12 -1.99
CA GLN A 22 -12.33 -0.11 -2.56
C GLN A 22 -11.47 -0.82 -3.64
N PRO A 23 -11.32 -0.24 -4.84
CA PRO A 23 -10.41 -0.79 -5.83
C PRO A 23 -9.02 -0.87 -5.20
N ALA A 24 -8.40 -2.05 -5.25
CA ALA A 24 -6.97 -2.16 -4.97
C ALA A 24 -6.24 -1.19 -5.92
N PRO A 25 -5.22 -0.46 -5.46
CA PRO A 25 -4.44 0.41 -6.34
C PRO A 25 -3.95 -0.44 -7.51
N ALA A 26 -4.34 -0.06 -8.72
CA ALA A 26 -3.84 -0.71 -9.93
C ALA A 26 -2.33 -0.52 -9.95
N ALA A 27 -1.59 -1.62 -9.88
CA ALA A 27 -0.14 -1.58 -10.04
C ALA A 27 0.17 -0.93 -11.39
N VAL A 28 0.72 0.27 -11.36
CA VAL A 28 1.16 0.98 -12.56
C VAL A 28 2.30 0.15 -13.15
N SER A 29 2.08 -0.51 -14.29
CA SER A 29 3.15 -1.18 -15.03
C SER A 29 4.08 -0.12 -15.63
N LEU A 30 5.16 0.18 -14.94
CA LEU A 30 6.27 0.96 -15.48
C LEU A 30 7.12 0.06 -16.40
N PRO A 31 7.67 0.59 -17.51
CA PRO A 31 8.61 -0.15 -18.34
C PRO A 31 9.88 -0.50 -17.53
N PRO A 32 10.52 -1.64 -17.78
CA PRO A 32 11.74 -2.04 -17.08
C PRO A 32 12.87 -1.03 -17.33
N ALA A 33 13.65 -0.75 -16.30
CA ALA A 33 14.86 0.08 -16.45
C ALA A 33 15.87 -0.65 -17.35
N VAL A 34 16.46 0.07 -18.29
CA VAL A 34 17.49 -0.44 -19.21
C VAL A 34 18.79 0.29 -18.98
N ASP A 35 19.90 -0.44 -18.98
CA ASP A 35 21.25 0.11 -18.93
C ASP A 35 21.58 0.68 -20.31
N GLU A 36 21.85 1.97 -20.40
CA GLU A 36 22.09 2.62 -21.71
C GLU A 36 23.40 2.17 -22.37
N ALA A 37 24.38 1.69 -21.59
CA ALA A 37 25.67 1.26 -22.12
C ALA A 37 25.63 -0.16 -22.72
N THR A 38 24.82 -1.05 -22.15
CA THR A 38 24.70 -2.46 -22.59
C THR A 38 23.36 -2.80 -23.25
N GLY A 39 22.37 -1.91 -23.19
CA GLY A 39 21.03 -2.14 -23.73
C GLY A 39 20.27 -3.27 -23.03
N ARG A 40 20.68 -3.65 -21.81
CA ARG A 40 20.10 -4.77 -21.05
C ARG A 40 19.19 -4.26 -19.95
N ILE A 41 18.21 -5.08 -19.57
CA ILE A 41 17.36 -4.80 -18.41
C ILE A 41 18.23 -4.78 -17.16
N VAL A 42 18.11 -3.72 -16.37
CA VAL A 42 18.78 -3.57 -15.08
C VAL A 42 17.96 -4.31 -14.04
N GLU A 43 18.46 -5.48 -13.60
CA GLU A 43 17.84 -6.25 -12.52
C GLU A 43 18.29 -5.80 -11.12
N GLN A 44 19.43 -5.11 -11.04
CA GLN A 44 20.06 -4.64 -9.80
C GLN A 44 20.69 -3.27 -10.01
N THR A 45 20.57 -2.40 -9.02
CA THR A 45 21.16 -1.06 -8.99
C THR A 45 22.67 -1.10 -8.77
N GLY A 46 23.21 -2.23 -8.27
CA GLY A 46 24.61 -2.37 -7.89
C GLY A 46 24.92 -1.81 -6.49
N HIS A 47 23.93 -1.22 -5.82
CA HIS A 47 24.06 -0.76 -4.45
C HIS A 47 23.42 -1.80 -3.51
N PRO A 48 24.21 -2.54 -2.71
CA PRO A 48 23.72 -3.72 -1.99
C PRO A 48 22.54 -3.43 -1.06
N ALA A 49 22.57 -2.32 -0.32
CA ALA A 49 21.46 -1.91 0.54
C ALA A 49 20.17 -1.57 -0.25
N VAL A 50 20.30 -0.93 -1.42
CA VAL A 50 19.15 -0.56 -2.25
C VAL A 50 18.57 -1.81 -2.92
N ASP A 51 19.42 -2.71 -3.39
CA ASP A 51 19.00 -3.98 -4.01
C ASP A 51 18.26 -4.90 -3.01
N GLU A 52 18.70 -4.91 -1.76
CA GLU A 52 17.99 -5.63 -0.69
C GLU A 52 16.64 -4.99 -0.38
N VAL A 53 16.56 -3.66 -0.27
CA VAL A 53 15.30 -2.94 -0.07
C VAL A 53 14.32 -3.22 -1.21
N LEU A 54 14.75 -3.16 -2.47
CA LEU A 54 13.89 -3.45 -3.61
C LEU A 54 13.35 -4.89 -3.57
N ARG A 55 14.18 -5.85 -3.15
CA ARG A 55 13.73 -7.24 -2.93
C ARG A 55 12.72 -7.33 -1.79
N SER A 56 12.96 -6.63 -0.68
CA SER A 56 12.01 -6.59 0.45
C SER A 56 10.66 -6.01 0.01
N LEU A 57 10.66 -4.88 -0.70
CA LEU A 57 9.45 -4.25 -1.24
C LEU A 57 8.65 -5.18 -2.17
N ALA A 58 9.34 -5.97 -3.00
CA ALA A 58 8.70 -6.96 -3.86
C ALA A 58 8.04 -8.11 -3.06
N ASN A 59 8.57 -8.45 -1.88
CA ASN A 59 7.96 -9.41 -0.96
C ASN A 59 6.79 -8.76 -0.20
N ALA A 60 6.99 -7.55 0.33
CA ALA A 60 6.01 -6.78 1.08
C ALA A 60 4.73 -6.54 0.27
N ALA A 61 4.85 -6.25 -1.03
CA ALA A 61 3.72 -6.04 -1.94
C ALA A 61 2.74 -7.24 -2.01
N ARG A 62 3.16 -8.43 -1.55
CA ARG A 62 2.34 -9.65 -1.51
C ARG A 62 1.67 -9.88 -0.16
N LEU A 63 1.99 -9.09 0.87
CA LEU A 63 1.43 -9.19 2.22
C LEU A 63 0.04 -8.55 2.31
N ALA A 64 -0.67 -8.83 3.41
CA ALA A 64 -1.91 -8.14 3.72
C ALA A 64 -1.66 -6.63 3.94
N PRO A 65 -2.61 -5.74 3.59
CA PRO A 65 -2.39 -4.29 3.68
C PRO A 65 -1.95 -3.79 5.06
N ALA A 66 -2.41 -4.45 6.13
CA ALA A 66 -2.02 -4.09 7.50
C ALA A 66 -0.53 -4.37 7.78
N GLU A 67 0.05 -5.39 7.14
CA GLU A 67 1.46 -5.80 7.32
C GLU A 67 2.39 -5.03 6.38
N GLN A 68 1.88 -4.55 5.25
CA GLN A 68 2.64 -3.76 4.29
C GLN A 68 3.26 -2.50 4.90
N ILE A 69 2.55 -1.83 5.83
CA ILE A 69 2.99 -0.56 6.43
C ILE A 69 4.34 -0.73 7.12
N ALA A 70 4.50 -1.77 7.94
CA ALA A 70 5.73 -2.01 8.69
C ALA A 70 6.93 -2.25 7.76
N GLU A 71 6.73 -3.02 6.69
CA GLU A 71 7.79 -3.29 5.70
C GLU A 71 8.17 -2.04 4.88
N TYR A 72 7.19 -1.23 4.49
CA TYR A 72 7.45 0.02 3.78
C TYR A 72 8.17 1.05 4.66
N GLU A 73 7.83 1.11 5.95
CA GLU A 73 8.53 1.98 6.92
C GLU A 73 9.98 1.53 7.13
N ALA A 74 10.21 0.22 7.29
CA ALA A 74 11.56 -0.34 7.40
C ALA A 74 12.40 -0.04 6.14
N ALA A 75 11.83 -0.27 4.95
CA ALA A 75 12.46 0.06 3.68
C ALA A 75 12.81 1.54 3.57
N HIS A 76 11.90 2.43 3.99
CA HIS A 76 12.12 3.87 3.97
C HIS A 76 13.28 4.27 4.90
N GLN A 77 13.36 3.70 6.11
CA GLN A 77 14.45 3.98 7.04
C GLN A 77 15.81 3.62 6.45
N VAL A 78 15.95 2.45 5.83
CA VAL A 78 17.21 2.01 5.19
C VAL A 78 17.60 2.92 4.04
N LEU A 79 16.64 3.36 3.22
CA LEU A 79 16.92 4.30 2.14
C LEU A 79 17.37 5.66 2.66
N GLN A 80 16.75 6.16 3.74
CA GLN A 80 17.19 7.40 4.39
C GLN A 80 18.61 7.28 4.95
N GLU A 81 18.94 6.18 5.61
CA GLU A 81 20.29 5.92 6.13
C GLU A 81 21.32 5.85 4.99
N THR A 82 20.96 5.19 3.89
CA THR A 82 21.80 5.10 2.70
C THR A 82 22.08 6.49 2.12
N LEU A 83 21.04 7.32 1.96
CA LEU A 83 21.19 8.69 1.47
C LEU A 83 22.06 9.55 2.40
N ALA A 84 21.83 9.46 3.71
CA ALA A 84 22.62 10.17 4.71
C ALA A 84 24.10 9.73 4.70
N SER A 85 24.38 8.46 4.39
CA SER A 85 25.75 7.97 4.25
C SER A 85 26.46 8.48 3.00
N ILE A 86 25.74 8.81 1.92
CA ILE A 86 26.31 9.35 0.67
C ILE A 86 26.61 10.85 0.82
N ASP A 87 25.81 11.57 1.59
CA ASP A 87 25.96 13.01 1.84
C ASP A 87 27.24 13.36 2.64
N ARG A 88 27.77 12.41 3.40
CA ARG A 88 28.93 12.58 4.30
C ARG A 88 30.28 12.47 3.60
#